data_AF-A0A527ZMH1-F1
#
_entry.id   AF-A0A527ZMH1-F1
#
_cell.length_a   1.000
_cell.length_b   1.000
_cell.length_c   1.000
_cell.angle_alpha   90.00
_cell.angle_beta   90.00
_cell.angle_gamma   90.00
#
_symmetry.space_group_name_H-M   'P 1'
#
loop_
_entity.id
_entity.type
_entity.pdbx_description
1 polymer ?
#
loop_
_entity_poly.entity_id
_entity_poly.type
_entity_poly.pdbx_seq_one_letter_code
_entity_poly.pdbx_strand_id
1 'polypeptide(L)' 'PHPQVRNFLFANGFSGHGLQQAPAVGKALAELIVHGGYRTVDCSAFGYERVAEGRAFRELNVI' A
#
# COMPACT_ATOMS: atom_id res chain seq x y z
N PRO A 1 -4.30 5.85 2.17
CA PRO A 1 -4.23 7.33 2.17
C PRO A 1 -4.08 7.83 3.62
N HIS A 2 -3.51 9.01 3.84
CA HIS A 2 -3.45 9.60 5.19
C HIS A 2 -4.86 10.01 5.66
N PRO A 3 -5.29 9.70 6.89
CA PRO A 3 -6.65 10.00 7.35
C PRO A 3 -6.93 11.50 7.52
N GLN A 4 -5.95 12.28 7.98
CA GLN A 4 -6.10 13.72 8.25
C GLN A 4 -5.57 14.65 7.15
N VAL A 5 -4.65 14.19 6.29
CA VAL A 5 -4.00 15.01 5.26
C VAL A 5 -4.51 14.56 3.90
N ARG A 6 -5.33 15.39 3.25
CA ARG A 6 -5.92 15.07 1.95
C ARG A 6 -4.84 14.95 0.88
N ASN A 7 -5.07 14.07 -0.10
CA ASN A 7 -4.19 13.81 -1.23
C ASN A 7 -2.76 13.37 -0.84
N PHE A 8 -2.56 12.91 0.39
CA PHE A 8 -1.29 12.36 0.85
C PHE A 8 -1.32 10.83 0.80
N LEU A 9 -0.46 10.26 -0.05
CA LEU A 9 -0.39 8.83 -0.32
C LEU A 9 0.96 8.26 0.13
N PHE A 10 0.95 6.98 0.48
CA PHE A 10 2.14 6.27 0.93
C PHE A 10 2.48 5.16 -0.06
N ALA A 11 3.75 5.13 -0.47
CA ALA A 11 4.42 4.01 -1.13
C ALA A 11 5.81 3.91 -0.52
N ASN A 12 5.91 3.26 0.63
CA ASN A 12 7.13 3.11 1.40
C ASN A 12 7.10 1.79 2.19
N GLY A 13 8.18 1.49 2.91
CA GLY A 13 8.23 0.30 3.78
C GLY A 13 8.35 -1.02 3.03
N PHE A 14 9.00 -1.04 1.87
CA PHE A 14 9.14 -2.25 1.02
C PHE A 14 10.19 -3.26 1.49
N SER A 15 10.88 -2.99 2.60
CA SER A 15 11.77 -3.96 3.28
C SER A 15 12.75 -4.71 2.37
N GLY A 16 13.38 -4.00 1.42
CA GLY A 16 14.39 -4.58 0.50
C GLY A 16 13.86 -5.10 -0.84
N HIS A 17 12.54 -5.29 -1.00
CA HIS A 17 11.94 -5.86 -2.21
C HIS A 17 11.21 -4.84 -3.09
N GLY A 18 11.38 -3.54 -2.80
CA GLY A 18 10.64 -2.46 -3.47
C GLY A 18 10.83 -2.42 -4.98
N LEU A 19 12.00 -2.79 -5.50
CA LEU A 19 12.24 -2.85 -6.94
C LEU A 19 11.34 -3.89 -7.64
N GLN A 20 11.17 -5.07 -7.03
CA GLN A 20 10.33 -6.13 -7.57
C GLN A 20 8.84 -5.76 -7.49
N GLN A 21 8.45 -5.04 -6.43
CA GLN A 21 7.06 -4.66 -6.16
C GLN A 21 6.62 -3.37 -6.90
N ALA A 22 7.56 -2.54 -7.34
CA ALA A 22 7.30 -1.22 -7.91
C ALA A 22 6.23 -1.20 -9.03
N PRO A 23 6.21 -2.14 -9.99
CA PRO A 23 5.17 -2.15 -11.04
C PRO A 23 3.75 -2.32 -10.49
N ALA A 24 3.57 -3.24 -9.54
CA ALA A 24 2.26 -3.51 -8.93
C ALA A 24 1.81 -2.33 -8.06
N VAL A 25 2.71 -1.77 -7.25
CA VAL A 25 2.45 -0.63 -6.38
C VAL A 25 2.09 0.62 -7.19
N GLY A 26 2.84 0.90 -8.26
CA GLY A 26 2.55 2.03 -9.15
C GLY A 26 1.15 1.92 -9.77
N LYS A 27 0.77 0.73 -10.24
CA LYS A 27 -0.57 0.49 -10.77
C LYS A 27 -1.66 0.63 -9.70
N ALA A 28 -1.47 0.05 -8.52
CA ALA A 28 -2.43 0.14 -7.43
C ALA A 28 -2.65 1.60 -6.97
N LEU A 29 -1.59 2.40 -6.88
CA LEU A 29 -1.71 3.83 -6.55
C LEU A 29 -2.38 4.63 -7.67
N ALA A 30 -2.06 4.36 -8.94
CA ALA A 30 -2.73 5.02 -10.06
C ALA A 30 -4.24 4.75 -10.07
N GLU A 31 -4.64 3.50 -9.82
CA GLU A 31 -6.05 3.13 -9.71
C GLU A 31 -6.73 3.80 -8.51
N LEU A 32 -6.06 3.83 -7.36
CA LEU A 32 -6.58 4.52 -6.18
C LEU A 32 -6.79 6.02 -6.45
N ILE A 33 -5.88 6.67 -7.16
CA ILE A 33 -5.98 8.10 -7.53
C ILE A 33 -7.12 8.34 -8.52
N VAL A 34 -7.17 7.56 -9.61
CA VAL A 34 -8.09 7.81 -10.74
C VAL A 34 -9.50 7.30 -10.44
N HIS A 35 -9.62 6.21 -9.70
CA HIS A 35 -10.89 5.49 -9.50
C HIS A 35 -11.38 5.48 -8.06
N GLY A 36 -10.61 6.01 -7.10
CA GLY A 36 -10.98 6.01 -5.68
C GLY A 36 -10.86 4.64 -5.00
N GLY A 37 -10.29 3.64 -5.68
CA GLY A 37 -10.13 2.29 -5.14
C GLY A 37 -9.23 1.42 -6.01
N TYR A 38 -8.70 0.36 -5.41
CA TYR A 38 -7.92 -0.66 -6.11
C TYR A 38 -8.80 -1.46 -7.06
N ARG A 39 -8.26 -1.88 -8.21
CA ARG A 39 -9.00 -2.69 -9.20
C ARG A 39 -8.25 -3.94 -9.62
N THR A 40 -6.95 -3.84 -9.86
CA THR A 40 -6.14 -4.95 -10.35
C THR A 40 -5.51 -5.77 -9.22
N VAL A 41 -4.97 -5.08 -8.20
CA VAL A 41 -4.35 -5.71 -7.03
C VAL A 41 -4.91 -5.02 -5.79
N ASP A 42 -5.53 -5.80 -4.90
CA ASP A 42 -5.98 -5.25 -3.62
C ASP A 42 -4.81 -5.07 -2.65
N CYS A 43 -4.47 -3.81 -2.37
CA CYS A 43 -3.44 -3.44 -1.41
C CYS A 43 -4.03 -3.00 -0.05
N SER A 44 -5.31 -3.26 0.23
CA SER A 44 -6.01 -2.88 1.46
C SER A 44 -5.28 -3.32 2.73
N ALA A 45 -4.67 -4.51 2.71
CA ALA A 45 -3.88 -5.07 3.80
C ALA A 45 -2.65 -4.21 4.19
N PHE A 46 -2.17 -3.35 3.30
CA PHE A 46 -1.03 -2.44 3.53
C PHE A 46 -1.46 -1.01 3.88
N GLY A 47 -2.76 -0.78 4.10
CA GLY A 47 -3.30 0.54 4.42
C GLY A 47 -2.72 1.15 5.71
N TYR A 48 -2.61 2.47 5.74
CA TYR A 48 -2.08 3.24 6.87
C TYR A 48 -2.79 2.93 8.20
N GLU A 49 -4.10 2.68 8.14
CA GLU A 49 -4.94 2.35 9.30
C GLU A 49 -4.33 1.24 10.16
N ARG A 50 -3.77 0.18 9.55
CA ARG A 50 -3.12 -0.92 10.28
C ARG A 50 -1.97 -0.45 11.17
N VAL A 51 -1.26 0.61 10.77
CA VAL A 51 -0.15 1.18 11.54
C VAL A 51 -0.70 1.96 12.73
N ALA A 52 -1.74 2.77 12.50
CA ALA A 52 -2.39 3.55 13.55
C ALA A 52 -2.98 2.67 14.66
N GLU A 53 -3.48 1.48 14.32
CA GLU A 53 -4.08 0.55 15.29
C GLU A 53 -3.11 -0.54 15.76
N GLY A 54 -1.84 -0.49 15.36
CA GLY A 54 -0.85 -1.51 15.73
C GLY A 54 -1.14 -2.91 15.18
N ARG A 55 -1.97 -3.04 14.14
CA ARG A 55 -2.27 -4.31 13.47
C ARG A 55 -1.13 -4.70 12.54
N ALA A 56 -0.23 -5.54 13.03
CA ALA A 56 0.88 -6.08 12.25
C ALA A 56 0.40 -7.00 11.11
N PHE A 57 0.91 -6.77 9.90
CA PHE A 57 0.77 -7.69 8.77
C PHE A 57 2.07 -8.49 8.67
N ARG A 58 2.00 -9.80 8.98
CA ARG A 58 3.17 -10.68 8.93
C ARG A 58 3.39 -11.17 7.51
N GLU A 59 4.62 -11.03 7.03
CA GLU A 59 5.07 -11.66 5.80
C GLU A 59 5.43 -13.11 6.11
N LEU A 60 4.65 -14.05 5.55
CA LEU A 60 4.81 -15.49 5.82
C LEU A 60 5.68 -16.19 4.77
N ASN A 61 5.92 -15.54 3.63
CA ASN A 61 6.60 -16.11 2.47
C ASN A 61 7.89 -15.35 2.15
N VAL A 62 8.77 -15.22 3.15
CA VAL A 62 10.15 -14.76 2.95
C VAL A 62 11.02 -16.00 2.74
N ILE A 63 11.72 -16.09 1.60
CA ILE A 63 12.72 -17.13 1.32
C ILE A 63 14.11 -16.56 1.58
#